data_AF-A0A9W8GG95-F1
#
_entry.id   AF-A0A9W8GG95-F1
#
_cell.length_a   1.000
_cell.length_b   1.000
_cell.length_c   1.000
_cell.angle_alpha   90.00
_cell.angle_beta   90.00
_cell.angle_gamma   90.00
#
_symmetry.space_group_name_H-M   'P 1'
#
loop_
_entity.id
_entity.type
_entity.pdbx_description
1 polymer ?
#
loop_
_entity_poly.entity_id
_entity_poly.type
_entity_poly.pdbx_seq_one_letter_code
_entity_poly.pdbx_strand_id
1 'polypeptide(L)'
;PQQLVVSDLDDIFLPSPTDLLLNLYECRQGIECLLSRLESMFKTNHSVGNALCPAILAAQKMLGTLGGKVIVMQASPPTIGEGKVEPRTEGKDLGTSRESDLLRPQNMWYKTMAAECSRTQIAFDTVFIGQQPMDVPTVSCLARHTGGSVFYYPSFMATRKPEVERFTQEFSNHLSARVALESVLRVRASKGLRMASYYGNFFLRSLDLLALPNGLPNHSYAVDIEIQDTLTSPVVYFQTALLHTTAYGERRIRVATLALPTTDNIHTVFHHADQVAIASLLSRKAVDRALVAKLEDAREALQHKALEIIGAFKTECTQSSSGATTQLQIPRSLQLLPFLTLSSLKHTSLRGGNNVPTALRMSAINSILTLPAEQGVQPYTVPRLYALHDLPPQAGYPDEQTGIVELPPRLGLSAESLLPFGAYLLHDGSDTFLWFGRDVSPALCQALLNVQDVRAIPSGVITFPDLSNGASADGPAAGFELNFQVNNILRRLNDLCHNLWKPVTYVCKEEGEPVLRMWMSQRLTEDMDTSAPSYQQFLNQIRDKVNRGNF
;
A
#
# COMPACT_ATOMS: atom_id res chain seq x y z
N PRO A 1 -28.74 13.16 22.16
CA PRO A 1 -28.26 11.76 22.00
C PRO A 1 -28.39 11.02 23.33
N GLN A 2 -28.90 9.79 23.33
CA GLN A 2 -28.96 8.91 24.49
C GLN A 2 -27.90 7.83 24.36
N GLN A 3 -27.15 7.55 25.43
CA GLN A 3 -26.18 6.47 25.47
C GLN A 3 -26.83 5.24 26.12
N LEU A 4 -26.83 4.11 25.42
CA LEU A 4 -27.30 2.82 25.93
C LEU A 4 -26.07 1.94 26.16
N VAL A 5 -25.87 1.49 27.41
CA VAL A 5 -24.73 0.65 27.80
C VAL A 5 -25.22 -0.76 28.03
N VAL A 6 -24.72 -1.71 27.24
CA VAL A 6 -24.96 -3.14 27.42
C VAL A 6 -23.72 -3.74 28.10
N SER A 7 -23.91 -4.29 29.30
CA SER A 7 -22.82 -4.87 30.10
C SER A 7 -22.69 -6.38 29.95
N ASP A 8 -23.73 -7.06 29.45
CA ASP A 8 -23.65 -8.47 29.09
C ASP A 8 -22.88 -8.60 27.77
N LEU A 9 -21.70 -9.22 27.85
CA LEU A 9 -20.80 -9.40 26.71
C LEU A 9 -20.86 -10.82 26.12
N ASP A 10 -21.59 -11.72 26.78
CA ASP A 10 -21.71 -13.12 26.38
C ASP A 10 -22.96 -13.34 25.53
N ASP A 11 -24.09 -12.71 25.87
CA ASP A 11 -25.31 -12.70 25.06
C ASP A 11 -25.62 -11.29 24.52
N ILE A 12 -25.05 -10.99 23.35
CA ILE A 12 -25.19 -9.67 22.73
C ILE A 12 -26.60 -9.48 22.16
N PHE A 13 -27.32 -8.49 22.68
CA PHE A 13 -28.61 -8.04 22.17
C PHE A 13 -28.59 -6.55 21.81
N LEU A 14 -29.54 -6.14 20.95
CA LEU A 14 -29.73 -4.73 20.64
C LEU A 14 -30.57 -4.08 21.75
N PRO A 15 -30.10 -3.01 22.40
CA PRO A 15 -30.80 -2.40 23.53
C PRO A 15 -32.09 -1.66 23.11
N SER A 16 -32.27 -1.43 21.82
CA SER A 16 -33.48 -0.87 21.23
C SER A 16 -33.76 -1.55 19.87
N PRO A 17 -35.03 -1.85 19.56
CA PRO A 17 -35.40 -2.38 18.24
C PRO A 17 -35.39 -1.31 17.14
N THR A 18 -35.48 -0.02 17.50
CA THR A 18 -35.51 1.13 16.59
C THR A 18 -34.45 2.17 16.99
N ASP A 19 -34.24 3.17 16.14
CA ASP A 19 -33.44 4.37 16.44
C ASP A 19 -31.94 4.13 16.70
N LEU A 20 -31.41 2.97 16.30
CA LEU A 20 -29.97 2.68 16.31
C LEU A 20 -29.28 3.04 14.97
N LEU A 21 -30.02 2.93 13.86
CA LEU A 21 -29.59 3.36 12.53
C LEU A 21 -30.52 4.49 12.08
N LEU A 22 -29.97 5.70 11.99
CA LEU A 22 -30.74 6.93 11.80
C LEU A 22 -30.46 7.55 10.43
N ASN A 23 -31.43 8.28 9.90
CA ASN A 23 -31.20 9.09 8.71
C ASN A 23 -30.26 10.27 9.05
N LEU A 24 -29.12 10.35 8.35
CA LEU A 24 -28.10 11.37 8.59
C LEU A 24 -28.61 12.80 8.41
N TYR A 25 -29.51 13.05 7.45
CA TYR A 25 -30.06 14.37 7.18
C TYR A 25 -31.02 14.80 8.29
N GLU A 26 -31.95 13.92 8.67
CA GLU A 26 -32.95 14.20 9.71
C GLU A 26 -32.32 14.33 11.10
N CYS A 27 -31.30 13.53 11.40
CA CYS A 27 -30.66 13.50 12.71
C CYS A 27 -29.34 14.32 12.77
N ARG A 28 -29.05 15.15 11.77
CA ARG A 28 -27.78 15.89 11.66
C ARG A 28 -27.40 16.63 12.93
N GLN A 29 -28.30 17.44 13.48
CA GLN A 29 -28.03 18.23 14.69
C GLN A 29 -27.73 17.33 15.90
N GLY A 30 -28.42 16.20 16.02
CA GLY A 30 -28.19 15.21 17.08
C GLY A 30 -26.82 14.53 16.94
N ILE A 31 -26.40 14.24 15.71
CA ILE A 31 -25.09 13.65 15.40
C ILE A 31 -23.97 14.66 15.67
N GLU A 32 -24.08 15.91 15.20
CA GLU A 32 -23.10 16.98 15.48
C GLU A 32 -22.97 17.24 17.00
N CYS A 33 -24.08 17.17 17.75
CA CYS A 33 -24.07 17.25 19.21
C CYS A 33 -23.38 16.04 19.88
N LEU A 34 -23.55 14.84 19.34
CA LEU A 34 -22.82 13.65 19.83
C LEU A 34 -21.32 13.78 19.56
N LEU A 35 -20.95 14.11 18.32
CA LEU A 35 -19.56 14.23 17.89
C LEU A 35 -18.79 15.27 18.70
N SER A 36 -19.38 16.43 18.99
CA SER A 36 -18.75 17.48 19.80
C SER A 36 -18.54 17.07 21.28
N ARG A 37 -19.26 16.05 21.75
CA ARG A 37 -19.17 15.57 23.14
C ARG A 37 -18.26 14.33 23.30
N LEU A 38 -17.97 13.59 22.22
CA LEU A 38 -17.23 12.32 22.28
C LEU A 38 -15.93 12.40 23.08
N GLU A 39 -15.13 13.45 22.87
CA GLU A 39 -13.88 13.65 23.61
C GLU A 39 -14.13 13.79 25.13
N SER A 40 -15.09 14.64 25.51
CA SER A 40 -15.43 14.89 26.92
C SER A 40 -16.02 13.67 27.63
N MET A 41 -16.74 12.79 26.90
CA MET A 41 -17.42 11.63 27.48
C MET A 41 -16.45 10.59 28.05
N PHE A 42 -15.25 10.48 27.50
CA PHE A 42 -14.28 9.44 27.85
C PHE A 42 -12.93 10.00 28.33
N LYS A 43 -12.85 11.30 28.63
CA LYS A 43 -11.62 11.99 29.04
C LYS A 43 -10.93 11.36 30.27
N THR A 44 -11.72 10.85 31.22
CA THR A 44 -11.22 10.20 32.45
C THR A 44 -11.52 8.70 32.45
N ASN A 45 -11.57 8.07 31.28
CA ASN A 45 -11.81 6.63 31.19
C ASN A 45 -10.58 5.85 31.70
N HIS A 46 -10.81 4.97 32.67
CA HIS A 46 -9.78 4.08 33.24
C HIS A 46 -9.95 2.62 32.76
N SER A 47 -10.90 2.35 31.87
CA SER A 47 -11.16 1.02 31.34
C SER A 47 -10.03 0.60 30.41
N VAL A 48 -9.40 -0.54 30.72
CA VAL A 48 -8.30 -1.11 29.92
C VAL A 48 -8.78 -2.21 28.97
N GLY A 49 -9.97 -2.77 29.24
CA GLY A 49 -10.57 -3.84 28.44
C GLY A 49 -11.02 -3.39 27.06
N ASN A 50 -10.87 -4.26 26.06
CA ASN A 50 -11.32 -4.03 24.70
C ASN A 50 -12.23 -5.20 24.26
N ALA A 51 -13.53 -4.93 24.22
CA ALA A 51 -14.58 -5.88 23.86
C ALA A 51 -14.97 -5.77 22.38
N LEU A 52 -13.97 -5.79 21.48
CA LEU A 52 -14.22 -5.66 20.04
C LEU A 52 -15.16 -6.76 19.49
N CYS A 53 -15.02 -8.00 19.96
CA CYS A 53 -15.84 -9.12 19.46
C CYS A 53 -17.34 -8.90 19.74
N PRO A 54 -17.76 -8.63 21.00
CA PRO A 54 -19.09 -8.13 21.34
C PRO A 54 -19.59 -6.97 20.48
N ALA A 55 -18.74 -5.96 20.27
CA ALA A 55 -19.11 -4.78 19.49
C ALA A 55 -19.38 -5.12 18.01
N ILE A 56 -18.59 -6.02 17.42
CA ILE A 56 -18.82 -6.50 16.05
C ILE A 56 -20.11 -7.32 15.96
N LEU A 57 -20.41 -8.17 16.95
CA LEU A 57 -21.67 -8.92 17.00
C LEU A 57 -22.87 -7.97 17.06
N ALA A 58 -22.79 -6.91 17.87
CA ALA A 58 -23.84 -5.89 17.93
C ALA A 58 -24.00 -5.19 16.57
N ALA A 59 -22.89 -4.80 15.93
CA ALA A 59 -22.92 -4.18 14.61
C ALA A 59 -23.51 -5.12 13.53
N GLN A 60 -23.17 -6.42 13.59
CA GLN A 60 -23.71 -7.44 12.70
C GLN A 60 -25.22 -7.61 12.89
N LYS A 61 -25.72 -7.62 14.14
CA LYS A 61 -27.17 -7.67 14.43
C LYS A 61 -27.88 -6.41 13.97
N MET A 62 -27.28 -5.22 14.14
CA MET A 62 -27.84 -3.95 13.66
C MET A 62 -27.97 -3.89 12.15
N LEU A 63 -26.95 -4.35 11.42
CA LEU A 63 -26.87 -4.25 9.96
C LEU A 63 -27.37 -5.50 9.24
N GLY A 64 -27.68 -6.58 9.95
CA GLY A 64 -27.90 -7.91 9.36
C GLY A 64 -28.99 -7.97 8.28
N THR A 65 -30.01 -7.11 8.37
CA THR A 65 -31.10 -7.02 7.40
C THR A 65 -30.84 -6.04 6.26
N LEU A 66 -30.01 -5.02 6.48
CA LEU A 66 -29.78 -3.92 5.53
C LEU A 66 -28.45 -4.04 4.79
N GLY A 67 -27.48 -4.77 5.35
CA GLY A 67 -26.08 -4.66 4.96
C GLY A 67 -25.48 -3.31 5.34
N GLY A 68 -24.31 -3.00 4.77
CA GLY A 68 -23.67 -1.71 4.94
C GLY A 68 -22.18 -1.83 5.25
N LYS A 69 -21.69 -0.87 6.04
CA LYS A 69 -20.26 -0.68 6.29
C LYS A 69 -20.03 -0.37 7.75
N VAL A 70 -19.11 -1.09 8.37
CA VAL A 70 -18.62 -0.85 9.74
C VAL A 70 -17.18 -0.38 9.66
N ILE A 71 -16.85 0.75 10.28
CA ILE A 71 -15.48 1.22 10.42
C ILE A 71 -15.03 0.95 11.85
N VAL A 72 -14.14 -0.02 12.00
CA VAL A 72 -13.59 -0.44 13.29
C VAL A 72 -12.33 0.38 13.58
N MET A 73 -12.42 1.29 14.55
CA MET A 73 -11.26 2.06 15.03
C MET A 73 -10.72 1.43 16.31
N GLN A 74 -9.42 1.12 16.34
CA GLN A 74 -8.76 0.41 17.43
C GLN A 74 -7.48 1.13 17.86
N ALA A 75 -7.34 1.31 19.17
CA ALA A 75 -6.16 1.87 19.84
C ALA A 75 -5.54 0.89 20.87
N SER A 76 -6.03 -0.35 20.91
CA SER A 76 -5.51 -1.46 21.73
C SER A 76 -5.94 -2.80 21.11
N PRO A 77 -5.28 -3.91 21.43
CA PRO A 77 -5.71 -5.23 20.98
C PRO A 77 -7.02 -5.66 21.67
N PRO A 78 -7.86 -6.48 21.01
CA PRO A 78 -9.05 -7.08 21.63
C PRO A 78 -8.70 -8.00 22.81
N THR A 79 -9.18 -7.70 24.01
CA THR A 79 -8.87 -8.46 25.24
C THR A 79 -10.08 -9.19 25.83
N ILE A 80 -11.28 -8.91 25.34
CA ILE A 80 -12.54 -9.45 25.87
C ILE A 80 -13.38 -10.05 24.73
N GLY A 81 -14.04 -11.18 25.02
CA GLY A 81 -14.89 -11.93 24.09
C GLY A 81 -14.19 -13.14 23.45
N GLU A 82 -14.95 -13.90 22.65
CA GLU A 82 -14.51 -15.17 22.08
C GLU A 82 -13.29 -15.07 21.16
N GLY A 83 -13.16 -13.95 20.44
CA GLY A 83 -12.03 -13.67 19.55
C GLY A 83 -10.94 -12.81 20.18
N LYS A 84 -10.82 -12.76 21.52
CA LYS A 84 -9.72 -12.06 22.19
C LYS A 84 -8.35 -12.55 21.69
N VAL A 85 -7.36 -11.68 21.76
CA VAL A 85 -5.99 -11.95 21.30
C VAL A 85 -5.00 -11.73 22.43
N GLU A 86 -3.92 -12.50 22.41
CA GLU A 86 -2.81 -12.33 23.34
C GLU A 86 -1.72 -11.44 22.71
N PRO A 87 -0.94 -10.70 23.51
CA PRO A 87 0.19 -9.94 22.99
C PRO A 87 1.21 -10.84 22.27
N ARG A 88 1.61 -10.48 21.05
CA ARG A 88 2.60 -11.24 20.27
C ARG A 88 4.02 -10.97 20.79
N THR A 89 4.80 -12.03 20.98
CA THR A 89 6.23 -11.93 21.32
C THR A 89 7.10 -12.06 20.07
N GLU A 90 7.40 -10.95 19.41
CA GLU A 90 8.04 -10.99 18.08
C GLU A 90 9.53 -11.34 18.11
N GLY A 91 10.28 -10.86 19.12
CA GLY A 91 11.74 -10.70 19.02
C GLY A 91 12.57 -11.95 18.69
N LYS A 92 12.15 -13.15 19.11
CA LYS A 92 12.87 -14.41 18.82
C LYS A 92 12.42 -15.09 17.52
N ASP A 93 11.31 -14.66 16.96
CA ASP A 93 10.65 -15.33 15.84
C ASP A 93 10.88 -14.59 14.52
N LEU A 94 11.06 -13.26 14.55
CA LEU A 94 11.41 -12.45 13.37
C LEU A 94 12.70 -12.96 12.71
N GLY A 95 12.70 -13.09 11.38
CA GLY A 95 13.81 -13.60 10.60
C GLY A 95 14.03 -15.11 10.71
N THR A 96 13.13 -15.84 11.37
CA THR A 96 13.17 -17.30 11.48
C THR A 96 11.98 -17.94 10.74
N SER A 97 11.97 -19.27 10.64
CA SER A 97 10.81 -20.00 10.09
C SER A 97 9.50 -19.75 10.85
N ARG A 98 9.59 -19.39 12.15
CA ARG A 98 8.43 -19.09 13.01
C ARG A 98 7.83 -17.71 12.78
N GLU A 99 8.47 -16.84 12.00
CA GLU A 99 7.88 -15.55 11.62
C GLU A 99 6.53 -15.73 10.89
N SER A 100 6.36 -16.84 10.17
CA SER A 100 5.08 -17.17 9.52
C SER A 100 3.91 -17.31 10.51
N ASP A 101 4.16 -17.73 11.74
CA ASP A 101 3.12 -17.83 12.77
C ASP A 101 2.71 -16.45 13.31
N LEU A 102 3.61 -15.45 13.26
CA LEU A 102 3.29 -14.07 13.59
C LEU A 102 2.34 -13.44 12.56
N LEU A 103 2.41 -13.86 11.30
CA LEU A 103 1.56 -13.35 10.22
C LEU A 103 0.19 -14.05 10.14
N ARG A 104 0.02 -15.18 10.84
CA ARG A 104 -1.25 -15.89 10.91
C ARG A 104 -2.16 -15.27 11.95
N PRO A 105 -3.49 -15.27 11.72
CA PRO A 105 -4.44 -14.86 12.74
C PRO A 105 -4.35 -15.82 13.95
N GLN A 106 -4.43 -15.30 15.17
CA GLN A 106 -4.35 -16.11 16.39
C GLN A 106 -5.56 -17.04 16.56
N ASN A 107 -6.70 -16.64 16.01
CA ASN A 107 -7.94 -17.39 16.04
C ASN A 107 -8.70 -17.19 14.72
N MET A 108 -9.65 -18.09 14.43
CA MET A 108 -10.43 -18.05 13.19
C MET A 108 -11.73 -17.24 13.32
N TRP A 109 -11.98 -16.63 14.48
CA TRP A 109 -13.24 -15.94 14.79
C TRP A 109 -13.49 -14.79 13.80
N TYR A 110 -12.50 -13.91 13.60
CA TYR A 110 -12.63 -12.76 12.70
C TYR A 110 -12.86 -13.15 11.24
N LYS A 111 -12.19 -14.21 10.77
CA LYS A 111 -12.39 -14.73 9.41
C LYS A 111 -13.79 -15.32 9.24
N THR A 112 -14.28 -16.05 10.24
CA THR A 112 -15.63 -16.65 10.23
C THR A 112 -16.70 -15.56 10.27
N MET A 113 -16.55 -14.57 11.16
CA MET A 113 -17.42 -13.41 11.26
C MET A 113 -17.46 -12.60 9.95
N ALA A 114 -16.30 -12.39 9.32
CA ALA A 114 -16.22 -11.73 8.02
C ALA A 114 -16.97 -12.49 6.92
N ALA A 115 -16.87 -13.83 6.90
CA ALA A 115 -17.60 -14.67 5.95
C ALA A 115 -19.13 -14.64 6.18
N GLU A 116 -19.57 -14.55 7.42
CA GLU A 116 -20.99 -14.33 7.77
C GLU A 116 -21.48 -12.95 7.32
N CYS A 117 -20.75 -11.91 7.68
CA CYS A 117 -21.06 -10.52 7.31
C CYS A 117 -21.08 -10.31 5.79
N SER A 118 -20.19 -10.97 5.05
CA SER A 118 -20.16 -10.89 3.58
C SER A 118 -21.42 -11.49 2.93
N ARG A 119 -22.07 -12.48 3.58
CA ARG A 119 -23.36 -13.03 3.14
C ARG A 119 -24.50 -12.03 3.34
N THR A 120 -24.45 -11.23 4.41
CA THR A 120 -25.44 -10.19 4.72
C THR A 120 -25.04 -8.81 4.19
N GLN A 121 -24.11 -8.72 3.23
CA GLN A 121 -23.64 -7.48 2.61
C GLN A 121 -23.08 -6.44 3.60
N ILE A 122 -22.43 -6.90 4.69
CA ILE A 122 -21.72 -6.05 5.64
C ILE A 122 -20.22 -6.09 5.33
N ALA A 123 -19.64 -4.91 5.12
CA ALA A 123 -18.20 -4.71 5.01
C ALA A 123 -17.58 -4.15 6.28
N PHE A 124 -16.32 -4.46 6.52
CA PHE A 124 -15.51 -3.86 7.58
C PHE A 124 -14.32 -3.12 7.00
N ASP A 125 -14.07 -1.92 7.49
CA ASP A 125 -12.74 -1.32 7.42
C ASP A 125 -12.13 -1.31 8.81
N THR A 126 -10.81 -1.47 8.89
CA THR A 126 -10.09 -1.46 10.16
C THR A 126 -9.09 -0.32 10.18
N VAL A 127 -9.16 0.51 11.23
CA VAL A 127 -8.23 1.61 11.50
C VAL A 127 -7.48 1.28 12.78
N PHE A 128 -6.18 1.06 12.67
CA PHE A 128 -5.28 0.85 13.79
C PHE A 128 -4.50 2.14 14.03
N ILE A 129 -4.69 2.76 15.19
CA ILE A 129 -4.14 4.09 15.49
C ILE A 129 -3.45 4.12 16.86
N GLY A 130 -2.28 4.74 16.90
CA GLY A 130 -1.48 4.90 18.10
C GLY A 130 -0.34 3.89 18.22
N GLN A 131 0.40 4.02 19.32
CA GLN A 131 1.71 3.36 19.52
C GLN A 131 1.63 2.02 20.26
N GLN A 132 0.45 1.64 20.74
CA GLN A 132 0.26 0.36 21.43
C GLN A 132 0.39 -0.80 20.43
N PRO A 133 0.97 -1.96 20.83
CA PRO A 133 1.01 -3.14 19.96
C PRO A 133 -0.40 -3.59 19.56
N MET A 134 -0.66 -3.65 18.25
CA MET A 134 -1.93 -4.10 17.69
C MET A 134 -1.76 -5.46 17.01
N ASP A 135 -2.72 -6.36 17.19
CA ASP A 135 -2.77 -7.60 16.42
C ASP A 135 -3.43 -7.38 15.05
N VAL A 136 -2.74 -6.63 14.19
CA VAL A 136 -3.16 -6.37 12.80
C VAL A 136 -3.41 -7.67 12.02
N PRO A 137 -2.56 -8.72 12.08
CA PRO A 137 -2.81 -9.99 11.40
C PRO A 137 -4.19 -10.60 11.67
N THR A 138 -4.63 -10.58 12.93
CA THR A 138 -5.90 -11.19 13.32
C THR A 138 -7.09 -10.31 12.93
N VAL A 139 -7.08 -9.02 13.29
CA VAL A 139 -8.24 -8.14 13.12
C VAL A 139 -8.43 -7.70 11.66
N SER A 140 -7.36 -7.55 10.88
CA SER A 140 -7.45 -7.18 9.45
C SER A 140 -8.15 -8.23 8.59
N CYS A 141 -8.33 -9.46 9.09
CA CYS A 141 -9.15 -10.49 8.45
C CYS A 141 -10.58 -10.01 8.15
N LEU A 142 -11.14 -9.12 8.98
CA LEU A 142 -12.45 -8.50 8.75
C LEU A 142 -12.48 -7.74 7.42
N ALA A 143 -11.54 -6.82 7.23
CA ALA A 143 -11.46 -6.03 6.02
C ALA A 143 -11.11 -6.88 4.79
N ARG A 144 -10.11 -7.75 4.94
CA ARG A 144 -9.65 -8.63 3.86
C ARG A 144 -10.77 -9.50 3.28
N HIS A 145 -11.59 -10.10 4.14
CA HIS A 145 -12.63 -11.04 3.71
C HIS A 145 -14.01 -10.39 3.49
N THR A 146 -14.13 -9.07 3.65
CA THR A 146 -15.35 -8.33 3.31
C THR A 146 -15.15 -7.24 2.25
N GLY A 147 -13.94 -7.15 1.68
CA GLY A 147 -13.63 -6.18 0.62
C GLY A 147 -13.31 -4.78 1.12
N GLY A 148 -13.09 -4.59 2.43
CA GLY A 148 -12.74 -3.30 3.00
C GLY A 148 -11.24 -3.01 3.05
N SER A 149 -10.91 -1.88 3.66
CA SER A 149 -9.57 -1.31 3.77
C SER A 149 -8.95 -1.49 5.15
N VAL A 150 -7.62 -1.55 5.18
CA VAL A 150 -6.82 -1.58 6.41
C VAL A 150 -5.98 -0.31 6.47
N PHE A 151 -6.18 0.50 7.50
CA PHE A 151 -5.40 1.69 7.78
C PHE A 151 -4.56 1.47 9.04
N TYR A 152 -3.29 1.89 9.00
CA TYR A 152 -2.36 1.72 10.11
C TYR A 152 -1.55 3.01 10.33
N TYR A 153 -1.69 3.57 11.53
CA TYR A 153 -1.04 4.82 11.95
C TYR A 153 -0.22 4.57 13.23
N PRO A 154 0.93 3.86 13.14
CA PRO A 154 1.71 3.43 14.30
C PRO A 154 2.34 4.59 15.08
N SER A 155 2.64 5.70 14.39
CA SER A 155 3.32 6.83 15.00
C SER A 155 2.38 7.88 15.57
N PHE A 156 1.07 7.76 15.33
CA PHE A 156 0.08 8.81 15.58
C PHE A 156 0.16 9.38 17.01
N MET A 157 0.39 10.68 17.09
CA MET A 157 0.27 11.49 18.29
C MET A 157 -0.55 12.73 18.00
N ALA A 158 -1.56 13.02 18.83
CA ALA A 158 -2.40 14.20 18.68
C ALA A 158 -1.62 15.54 18.73
N THR A 159 -0.42 15.53 19.32
CA THR A 159 0.49 16.69 19.38
C THR A 159 1.31 16.89 18.12
N ARG A 160 1.38 15.91 17.21
CA ARG A 160 2.16 15.96 15.97
C ARG A 160 1.27 16.31 14.79
N LYS A 161 1.24 17.61 14.45
CA LYS A 161 0.39 18.17 13.39
C LYS A 161 0.45 17.39 12.05
N PRO A 162 1.62 17.00 11.50
CA PRO A 162 1.66 16.25 10.24
C PRO A 162 0.96 14.89 10.27
N GLU A 163 1.03 14.18 11.40
CA GLU A 163 0.36 12.88 11.56
C GLU A 163 -1.16 13.07 11.70
N VAL A 164 -1.60 14.12 12.40
CA VAL A 164 -3.01 14.49 12.52
C VAL A 164 -3.58 14.90 11.17
N GLU A 165 -2.85 15.70 10.39
CA GLU A 165 -3.23 16.09 9.03
C GLU A 165 -3.33 14.87 8.11
N ARG A 166 -2.38 13.94 8.19
CA ARG A 166 -2.43 12.68 7.43
C ARG A 166 -3.71 11.90 7.74
N PHE A 167 -3.93 11.59 9.01
CA PHE A 167 -5.12 10.86 9.43
C PHE A 167 -6.40 11.56 9.00
N THR A 168 -6.50 12.88 9.25
CA THR A 168 -7.68 13.67 8.91
C THR A 168 -7.97 13.64 7.42
N GLN A 169 -6.96 13.86 6.58
CA GLN A 169 -7.11 13.88 5.13
C GLN A 169 -7.48 12.49 4.58
N GLU A 170 -6.72 11.46 4.94
CA GLU A 170 -6.96 10.09 4.46
C GLU A 170 -8.34 9.59 4.91
N PHE A 171 -8.71 9.83 6.17
CA PHE A 171 -10.01 9.41 6.69
C PHE A 171 -11.16 10.21 6.06
N SER A 172 -11.01 11.52 5.86
CA SER A 172 -12.01 12.34 5.18
C SER A 172 -12.20 11.93 3.72
N ASN A 173 -11.11 11.63 3.01
CA ASN A 173 -11.15 11.10 1.64
C ASN A 173 -11.87 9.75 1.61
N HIS A 174 -11.62 8.89 2.59
CA HIS A 174 -12.25 7.58 2.69
C HIS A 174 -13.75 7.64 3.00
N LEU A 175 -14.17 8.56 3.88
CA LEU A 175 -15.59 8.78 4.18
C LEU A 175 -16.37 9.41 3.02
N SER A 176 -15.71 10.26 2.23
CA SER A 176 -16.30 10.94 1.06
C SER A 176 -16.15 10.15 -0.24
N ALA A 177 -15.40 9.04 -0.23
CA ALA A 177 -15.18 8.22 -1.40
C ALA A 177 -16.50 7.65 -1.93
N ARG A 178 -16.58 7.52 -3.27
CA ARG A 178 -17.66 6.79 -3.91
C ARG A 178 -17.65 5.35 -3.42
N VAL A 179 -18.84 4.77 -3.28
CA VAL A 179 -19.02 3.44 -2.70
C VAL A 179 -19.88 2.58 -3.63
N ALA A 180 -19.51 1.32 -3.80
CA ALA A 180 -20.27 0.33 -4.54
C ALA A 180 -20.84 -0.71 -3.55
N LEU A 181 -22.10 -0.56 -3.17
CA LEU A 181 -22.73 -1.42 -2.16
C LEU A 181 -23.17 -2.75 -2.76
N GLU A 182 -23.20 -3.80 -1.93
CA GLU A 182 -23.72 -5.14 -2.27
C GLU A 182 -23.14 -5.67 -3.59
N SER A 183 -21.85 -5.41 -3.79
CA SER A 183 -21.23 -5.56 -5.09
C SER A 183 -20.68 -6.96 -5.30
N VAL A 184 -20.74 -7.40 -6.55
CA VAL A 184 -20.12 -8.65 -6.99
C VAL A 184 -19.35 -8.40 -8.28
N LEU A 185 -18.13 -8.92 -8.32
CA LEU A 185 -17.20 -8.79 -9.44
C LEU A 185 -17.00 -10.16 -10.08
N ARG A 186 -17.15 -10.22 -11.39
CA ARG A 186 -16.90 -11.42 -12.20
C ARG A 186 -16.06 -11.07 -13.41
N VAL A 187 -15.00 -11.85 -13.63
CA VAL A 187 -14.16 -11.77 -14.82
C VAL A 187 -14.51 -12.96 -15.71
N ARG A 188 -14.79 -12.70 -16.98
CA ARG A 188 -15.01 -13.71 -18.02
C ARG A 188 -13.94 -13.57 -19.08
N ALA A 189 -13.61 -14.66 -19.75
CA ALA A 189 -12.67 -14.68 -20.84
C ALA A 189 -13.21 -15.51 -22.02
N SER A 190 -12.62 -15.35 -23.20
CA SER A 190 -12.87 -16.22 -24.36
C SER A 190 -12.64 -17.70 -24.02
N LYS A 191 -13.27 -18.60 -24.79
CA LYS A 191 -13.09 -20.06 -24.65
C LYS A 191 -11.60 -20.44 -24.70
N GLY A 192 -11.21 -21.40 -23.88
CA GLY A 192 -9.83 -21.87 -23.74
C GLY A 192 -9.03 -21.15 -22.64
N LEU A 193 -9.61 -20.12 -22.01
CA LEU A 193 -9.01 -19.40 -20.90
C LEU A 193 -9.77 -19.69 -19.60
N ARG A 194 -9.02 -19.91 -18.50
CA ARG A 194 -9.57 -20.13 -17.16
C ARG A 194 -8.95 -19.19 -16.15
N MET A 195 -9.79 -18.58 -15.32
CA MET A 195 -9.37 -17.82 -14.15
C MET A 195 -8.94 -18.80 -13.06
N ALA A 196 -7.65 -18.82 -12.73
CA ALA A 196 -7.02 -19.81 -11.87
C ALA A 196 -6.95 -19.37 -10.40
N SER A 197 -6.63 -18.10 -10.15
CA SER A 197 -6.50 -17.55 -8.80
C SER A 197 -6.82 -16.06 -8.78
N TYR A 198 -7.25 -15.56 -7.62
CA TYR A 198 -7.67 -14.17 -7.42
C TYR A 198 -6.91 -13.57 -6.25
N TYR A 199 -6.51 -12.30 -6.37
CA TYR A 199 -5.74 -11.59 -5.35
C TYR A 199 -6.34 -10.21 -5.07
N GLY A 200 -6.56 -9.92 -3.78
CA GLY A 200 -7.15 -8.68 -3.27
C GLY A 200 -8.03 -8.93 -2.05
N ASN A 201 -8.80 -7.93 -1.65
CA ASN A 201 -9.75 -8.03 -0.53
C ASN A 201 -11.15 -8.34 -1.07
N PHE A 202 -11.67 -9.51 -0.78
CA PHE A 202 -12.99 -9.97 -1.18
C PHE A 202 -13.35 -11.26 -0.43
N PHE A 203 -14.60 -11.69 -0.60
CA PHE A 203 -15.02 -13.06 -0.29
C PHE A 203 -15.30 -13.83 -1.57
N LEU A 204 -14.71 -15.01 -1.75
CA LEU A 204 -14.99 -15.85 -2.91
C LEU A 204 -16.27 -16.66 -2.67
N ARG A 205 -17.38 -16.33 -3.34
CA ARG A 205 -18.68 -17.04 -3.17
C ARG A 205 -18.77 -18.32 -3.99
N SER A 206 -18.23 -18.29 -5.19
CA SER A 206 -18.07 -19.43 -6.09
C SER A 206 -16.71 -19.31 -6.77
N LEU A 207 -16.30 -20.31 -7.56
CA LEU A 207 -14.99 -20.35 -8.21
C LEU A 207 -14.63 -19.09 -9.02
N ASP A 208 -15.62 -18.34 -9.50
CA ASP A 208 -15.43 -17.17 -10.36
C ASP A 208 -16.20 -15.90 -9.94
N LEU A 209 -16.80 -15.90 -8.74
CA LEU A 209 -17.62 -14.78 -8.25
C LEU A 209 -17.04 -14.20 -6.96
N LEU A 210 -16.49 -13.00 -7.07
CA LEU A 210 -15.95 -12.23 -5.95
C LEU A 210 -17.05 -11.38 -5.35
N ALA A 211 -17.37 -11.61 -4.09
CA ALA A 211 -18.26 -10.77 -3.31
C ALA A 211 -17.49 -9.66 -2.61
N LEU A 212 -18.01 -8.45 -2.82
CA LEU A 212 -17.50 -7.19 -2.34
C LEU A 212 -18.68 -6.44 -1.73
N PRO A 213 -19.09 -6.79 -0.49
CA PRO A 213 -20.14 -6.07 0.24
C PRO A 213 -20.02 -4.54 0.12
N ASN A 214 -18.79 -4.05 0.08
CA ASN A 214 -18.47 -2.68 -0.24
C ASN A 214 -17.27 -2.59 -1.20
N GLY A 215 -17.50 -2.18 -2.44
CA GLY A 215 -16.45 -1.90 -3.42
C GLY A 215 -15.96 -0.46 -3.33
N LEU A 216 -14.63 -0.31 -3.25
CA LEU A 216 -13.95 0.98 -3.13
C LEU A 216 -13.23 1.36 -4.44
N PRO A 217 -13.18 2.65 -4.81
CA PRO A 217 -12.64 3.10 -6.09
C PRO A 217 -11.13 2.89 -6.23
N ASN A 218 -10.44 2.85 -5.10
CA ASN A 218 -8.98 2.78 -5.01
C ASN A 218 -8.45 1.36 -4.81
N HIS A 219 -9.33 0.36 -4.80
CA HIS A 219 -8.95 -1.04 -4.74
C HIS A 219 -8.74 -1.61 -6.14
N SER A 220 -7.72 -2.44 -6.27
CA SER A 220 -7.35 -3.16 -7.47
C SER A 220 -7.29 -4.65 -7.18
N TYR A 221 -7.78 -5.45 -8.12
CA TYR A 221 -7.79 -6.91 -8.04
C TYR A 221 -6.91 -7.48 -9.15
N ALA A 222 -6.23 -8.59 -8.86
CA ALA A 222 -5.44 -9.31 -9.85
C ALA A 222 -5.99 -10.73 -10.00
N VAL A 223 -5.96 -11.24 -11.23
CA VAL A 223 -6.46 -12.57 -11.57
C VAL A 223 -5.37 -13.29 -12.36
N ASP A 224 -4.95 -14.45 -11.86
CA ASP A 224 -4.12 -15.37 -12.64
C ASP A 224 -5.01 -16.08 -13.66
N ILE A 225 -4.54 -16.13 -14.90
CA ILE A 225 -5.28 -16.74 -16.01
C ILE A 225 -4.40 -17.81 -16.64
N GLU A 226 -4.99 -18.98 -16.88
CA GLU A 226 -4.36 -20.11 -17.54
C GLU A 226 -4.99 -20.35 -18.91
N ILE A 227 -4.16 -20.76 -19.88
CA ILE A 227 -4.58 -21.24 -21.19
C ILE A 227 -4.79 -22.76 -21.06
N GLN A 228 -6.04 -23.22 -21.11
CA GLN A 228 -6.39 -24.63 -21.03
C GLN A 228 -6.47 -25.30 -22.40
N ASP A 229 -7.00 -24.59 -23.38
CA ASP A 229 -7.13 -25.06 -24.76
C ASP A 229 -6.29 -24.19 -25.70
N THR A 230 -5.79 -24.76 -26.80
CA THR A 230 -5.13 -23.99 -27.85
C THR A 230 -6.08 -22.90 -28.38
N LEU A 231 -5.63 -21.65 -28.33
CA LEU A 231 -6.40 -20.50 -28.79
C LEU A 231 -6.35 -20.42 -30.32
N THR A 232 -7.46 -20.67 -31.00
CA THR A 232 -7.55 -20.64 -32.47
C THR A 232 -8.06 -19.32 -33.04
N SER A 233 -8.70 -18.48 -32.21
CA SER A 233 -9.21 -17.17 -32.61
C SER A 233 -8.08 -16.15 -32.63
N PRO A 234 -7.98 -15.25 -33.63
CA PRO A 234 -6.92 -14.23 -33.71
C PRO A 234 -6.97 -13.20 -32.57
N VAL A 235 -8.10 -13.11 -31.87
CA VAL A 235 -8.34 -12.21 -30.75
C VAL A 235 -9.04 -12.99 -29.63
N VAL A 236 -8.61 -12.73 -28.41
CA VAL A 236 -9.32 -13.13 -27.18
C VAL A 236 -9.82 -11.91 -26.44
N TYR A 237 -10.92 -12.09 -25.71
CA TYR A 237 -11.58 -11.04 -24.97
C TYR A 237 -11.58 -11.37 -23.48
N PHE A 238 -11.39 -10.34 -22.67
CA PHE A 238 -11.59 -10.37 -21.23
C PHE A 238 -12.68 -9.36 -20.90
N GLN A 239 -13.67 -9.80 -20.14
CA GLN A 239 -14.78 -8.94 -19.72
C GLN A 239 -14.93 -8.99 -18.21
N THR A 240 -14.71 -7.84 -17.59
CA THR A 240 -14.92 -7.63 -16.16
C THR A 240 -16.27 -6.97 -15.96
N ALA A 241 -17.14 -7.58 -15.17
CA ALA A 241 -18.46 -7.06 -14.82
C ALA A 241 -18.56 -6.86 -13.30
N LEU A 242 -18.81 -5.62 -12.88
CA LEU A 242 -19.10 -5.22 -11.51
C LEU A 242 -20.59 -4.85 -11.40
N LEU A 243 -21.37 -5.74 -10.80
CA LEU A 243 -22.75 -5.46 -10.41
C LEU A 243 -22.74 -4.85 -9.01
N HIS A 244 -23.36 -3.68 -8.83
CA HIS A 244 -23.39 -2.98 -7.54
C HIS A 244 -24.64 -2.12 -7.38
N THR A 245 -24.92 -1.74 -6.14
CA THR A 245 -25.91 -0.72 -5.79
C THR A 245 -25.16 0.60 -5.54
N THR A 246 -25.60 1.69 -6.16
CA THR A 246 -25.01 3.01 -5.93
C THR A 246 -25.44 3.57 -4.56
N ALA A 247 -24.76 4.61 -4.08
CA ALA A 247 -25.17 5.35 -2.89
C ALA A 247 -26.58 5.99 -2.99
N TYR A 248 -27.14 6.07 -4.21
CA TYR A 248 -28.47 6.58 -4.48
C TYR A 248 -29.54 5.48 -4.62
N GLY A 249 -29.18 4.21 -4.33
CA GLY A 249 -30.12 3.08 -4.36
C GLY A 249 -30.35 2.47 -5.74
N GLU A 250 -29.54 2.81 -6.75
CA GLU A 250 -29.70 2.26 -8.10
C GLU A 250 -28.85 1.01 -8.29
N ARG A 251 -29.43 -0.06 -8.84
CA ARG A 251 -28.66 -1.24 -9.23
C ARG A 251 -28.04 -1.03 -10.61
N ARG A 252 -26.71 -0.99 -10.68
CA ARG A 252 -25.94 -0.74 -11.92
C ARG A 252 -24.95 -1.86 -12.19
N ILE A 253 -24.66 -2.09 -13.46
CA ILE A 253 -23.57 -2.96 -13.92
C ILE A 253 -22.53 -2.11 -14.63
N ARG A 254 -21.30 -2.12 -14.15
CA ARG A 254 -20.15 -1.56 -14.86
C ARG A 254 -19.43 -2.69 -15.58
N VAL A 255 -19.21 -2.53 -16.88
CA VAL A 255 -18.51 -3.52 -17.71
C VAL A 255 -17.28 -2.89 -18.33
N ALA A 256 -16.14 -3.57 -18.23
CA ALA A 256 -14.92 -3.27 -18.96
C ALA A 256 -14.58 -4.46 -19.85
N THR A 257 -14.38 -4.22 -21.15
CA THR A 257 -14.01 -5.26 -22.11
C THR A 257 -12.65 -4.94 -22.70
N LEU A 258 -11.71 -5.87 -22.59
CA LEU A 258 -10.36 -5.80 -23.16
C LEU A 258 -10.25 -6.85 -24.26
N ALA A 259 -9.75 -6.46 -25.42
CA ALA A 259 -9.45 -7.37 -26.53
C ALA A 259 -7.93 -7.44 -26.71
N LEU A 260 -7.37 -8.65 -26.76
CA LEU A 260 -5.94 -8.89 -26.97
C LEU A 260 -5.73 -9.81 -28.18
N PRO A 261 -4.79 -9.50 -29.08
CA PRO A 261 -4.44 -10.39 -30.18
C PRO A 261 -3.75 -11.65 -29.65
N THR A 262 -4.01 -12.80 -30.29
CA THR A 262 -3.29 -14.04 -30.03
C THR A 262 -2.07 -14.16 -30.93
N THR A 263 -1.06 -14.89 -30.49
CA THR A 263 0.12 -15.19 -31.29
C THR A 263 0.65 -16.57 -30.93
N ASP A 264 1.20 -17.27 -31.92
CA ASP A 264 2.00 -18.48 -31.79
C ASP A 264 3.51 -18.18 -31.74
N ASN A 265 3.90 -16.91 -31.92
CA ASN A 265 5.28 -16.47 -31.90
C ASN A 265 5.69 -15.97 -30.51
N ILE A 266 6.58 -16.71 -29.85
CA ILE A 266 7.14 -16.37 -28.53
C ILE A 266 7.84 -15.00 -28.50
N HIS A 267 8.47 -14.56 -29.60
CA HIS A 267 9.09 -13.23 -29.66
C HIS A 267 8.05 -12.12 -29.50
N THR A 268 6.86 -12.29 -30.10
CA THR A 268 5.76 -11.34 -29.98
C THR A 268 5.22 -11.28 -28.56
N VAL A 269 5.18 -12.42 -27.84
CA VAL A 269 4.80 -12.49 -26.43
C VAL A 269 5.77 -11.66 -25.57
N PHE A 270 7.08 -11.90 -25.71
CA PHE A 270 8.07 -11.14 -24.95
C PHE A 270 8.06 -9.65 -25.30
N HIS A 271 7.93 -9.30 -26.58
CA HIS A 271 7.92 -7.90 -27.02
C HIS A 271 6.78 -7.07 -26.37
N HIS A 272 5.62 -7.67 -26.16
CA HIS A 272 4.43 -7.00 -25.60
C HIS A 272 4.23 -7.25 -24.10
N ALA A 273 5.19 -7.86 -23.42
CA ALA A 273 5.10 -8.11 -21.99
C ALA A 273 5.13 -6.81 -21.18
N ASP A 274 4.14 -6.60 -20.31
CA ASP A 274 4.10 -5.46 -19.39
C ASP A 274 4.79 -5.83 -18.07
N GLN A 275 6.02 -5.33 -17.89
CA GLN A 275 6.80 -5.58 -16.67
C GLN A 275 6.17 -5.02 -15.39
N VAL A 276 5.35 -3.95 -15.47
CA VAL A 276 4.67 -3.37 -14.30
C VAL A 276 3.52 -4.26 -13.87
N ALA A 277 2.71 -4.72 -14.83
CA ALA A 277 1.63 -5.67 -14.56
C ALA A 277 2.18 -7.01 -14.02
N ILE A 278 3.26 -7.53 -14.62
CA ILE A 278 3.94 -8.76 -14.17
C ILE A 278 4.48 -8.57 -12.75
N ALA A 279 5.24 -7.51 -12.48
CA ALA A 279 5.79 -7.27 -11.15
C ALA A 279 4.69 -7.10 -10.09
N SER A 280 3.62 -6.37 -10.41
CA SER A 280 2.48 -6.19 -9.49
C SER A 280 1.81 -7.54 -9.16
N LEU A 281 1.55 -8.38 -10.17
CA LEU A 281 0.96 -9.71 -9.98
C LEU A 281 1.88 -10.61 -9.16
N LEU A 282 3.17 -10.69 -9.51
CA LEU A 282 4.13 -11.53 -8.80
C LEU A 282 4.28 -11.12 -7.33
N SER A 283 4.29 -9.82 -7.04
CA SER A 283 4.33 -9.31 -5.67
C SER A 283 3.08 -9.68 -4.88
N ARG A 284 1.88 -9.61 -5.49
CA ARG A 284 0.62 -10.07 -4.86
C ARG A 284 0.65 -11.57 -4.55
N LYS A 285 1.14 -12.39 -5.49
CA LYS A 285 1.31 -13.84 -5.29
C LYS A 285 2.27 -14.15 -4.15
N ALA A 286 3.38 -13.42 -4.08
CA ALA A 286 4.37 -13.59 -3.04
C ALA A 286 3.83 -13.21 -1.65
N VAL A 287 3.18 -12.05 -1.51
CA VAL A 287 2.63 -11.65 -0.20
C VAL A 287 1.45 -12.53 0.22
N ASP A 288 0.62 -13.02 -0.70
CA ASP A 288 -0.44 -13.97 -0.38
C ASP A 288 0.15 -15.31 0.11
N ARG A 289 1.21 -15.80 -0.55
CA ARG A 289 1.96 -16.98 -0.13
C ARG A 289 2.59 -16.81 1.25
N ALA A 290 3.11 -15.62 1.58
CA ALA A 290 3.72 -15.33 2.89
C ALA A 290 2.73 -15.43 4.07
N LEU A 291 1.42 -15.38 3.81
CA LEU A 291 0.37 -15.51 4.83
C LEU A 291 0.04 -16.97 5.17
N VAL A 292 0.46 -17.91 4.32
CA VAL A 292 0.15 -19.35 4.48
C VAL A 292 1.40 -20.23 4.59
N ALA A 293 2.50 -19.81 3.97
CA ALA A 293 3.80 -20.51 3.95
C ALA A 293 4.88 -19.69 4.68
N LYS A 294 6.13 -20.17 4.67
CA LYS A 294 7.25 -19.40 5.24
C LYS A 294 7.52 -18.17 4.38
N LEU A 295 7.98 -17.09 5.02
CA LEU A 295 8.37 -15.86 4.32
C LEU A 295 9.46 -16.13 3.27
N GLU A 296 10.43 -16.99 3.59
CA GLU A 296 11.49 -17.35 2.64
C GLU A 296 10.93 -18.11 1.43
N ASP A 297 9.99 -19.05 1.62
CA ASP A 297 9.33 -19.76 0.51
C ASP A 297 8.59 -18.81 -0.44
N ALA A 298 8.11 -17.66 0.08
CA ALA A 298 7.47 -16.62 -0.74
C ALA A 298 8.50 -15.80 -1.53
N ARG A 299 9.63 -15.46 -0.90
CA ARG A 299 10.74 -14.73 -1.52
C ARG A 299 11.41 -15.56 -2.61
N GLU A 300 11.69 -16.83 -2.34
CA GLU A 300 12.25 -17.78 -3.30
C GLU A 300 11.30 -17.99 -4.49
N ALA A 301 9.99 -18.14 -4.26
CA ALA A 301 9.02 -18.30 -5.33
C ALA A 301 8.97 -17.07 -6.27
N LEU A 302 9.04 -15.86 -5.71
CA LEU A 302 9.12 -14.63 -6.49
C LEU A 302 10.39 -14.58 -7.34
N GLN A 303 11.56 -14.87 -6.74
CA GLN A 303 12.84 -14.88 -7.45
C GLN A 303 12.86 -15.97 -8.55
N HIS A 304 12.39 -17.17 -8.23
CA HIS A 304 12.34 -18.29 -9.16
C HIS A 304 11.46 -17.98 -10.38
N LYS A 305 10.27 -17.41 -10.19
CA LYS A 305 9.40 -17.05 -11.32
C LYS A 305 10.03 -15.98 -12.22
N ALA A 306 10.74 -15.00 -11.66
CA ALA A 306 11.49 -14.03 -12.46
C ALA A 306 12.65 -14.67 -13.25
N LEU A 307 13.37 -15.63 -12.64
CA LEU A 307 14.41 -16.41 -13.30
C LEU A 307 13.86 -17.26 -14.45
N GLU A 308 12.71 -17.91 -14.24
CA GLU A 308 12.03 -18.73 -15.24
C GLU A 308 11.65 -17.90 -16.48
N ILE A 309 11.09 -16.69 -16.29
CA ILE A 309 10.74 -15.79 -17.40
C ILE A 309 11.98 -15.41 -18.23
N ILE A 310 13.09 -15.04 -17.55
CA ILE A 310 14.33 -14.63 -18.23
C ILE A 310 15.02 -15.84 -18.89
N GLY A 311 14.99 -17.00 -18.24
CA GLY A 311 15.51 -18.25 -18.78
C GLY A 311 14.76 -18.73 -20.02
N ALA A 312 13.44 -18.61 -20.02
CA ALA A 312 12.60 -18.89 -21.18
C ALA A 312 12.95 -17.97 -22.35
N PHE A 313 13.14 -16.66 -22.12
CA PHE A 313 13.57 -15.74 -23.18
C PHE A 313 14.92 -16.16 -23.78
N LYS A 314 15.90 -16.47 -22.93
CA LYS A 314 17.20 -16.92 -23.42
C LYS A 314 17.07 -18.19 -24.28
N THR A 315 16.32 -19.17 -23.80
CA THR A 315 16.16 -20.46 -24.46
C THR A 315 15.43 -20.33 -25.79
N GLU A 316 14.31 -19.62 -25.81
CA GLU A 316 13.42 -19.59 -26.98
C GLU A 316 13.77 -18.50 -27.99
N CYS A 317 14.32 -17.37 -27.54
CA CYS A 317 14.51 -16.18 -28.38
C CYS A 317 15.97 -15.86 -28.75
N THR A 318 16.96 -16.44 -28.07
CA THR A 318 18.38 -16.05 -28.24
C THR A 318 19.29 -17.17 -28.72
N GLN A 319 18.83 -18.44 -28.70
CA GLN A 319 19.64 -19.60 -29.09
C GLN A 319 20.08 -19.60 -30.57
N SER A 320 19.34 -18.92 -31.46
CA SER A 320 19.64 -18.83 -32.89
C SER A 320 20.67 -17.73 -33.23
N SER A 321 20.98 -16.83 -32.29
CA SER A 321 21.95 -15.74 -32.45
C SER A 321 23.28 -16.09 -31.76
N SER A 322 24.14 -16.80 -32.49
CA SER A 322 25.61 -16.76 -32.41
C SER A 322 26.28 -16.96 -31.03
N GLY A 323 26.67 -18.21 -30.74
CA GLY A 323 27.75 -18.55 -29.79
C GLY A 323 27.40 -18.48 -28.31
N ALA A 324 28.22 -19.13 -27.47
CA ALA A 324 28.07 -19.11 -26.01
C ALA A 324 28.35 -17.70 -25.46
N THR A 325 27.37 -16.80 -25.50
CA THR A 325 27.50 -15.48 -24.87
C THR A 325 27.31 -15.62 -23.37
N THR A 326 28.31 -15.20 -22.60
CA THR A 326 28.23 -15.15 -21.12
C THR A 326 27.35 -14.02 -20.61
N GLN A 327 26.87 -13.14 -21.49
CA GLN A 327 26.05 -11.98 -21.16
C GLN A 327 24.59 -12.36 -20.87
N LEU A 328 23.98 -11.63 -19.93
CA LEU A 328 22.55 -11.75 -19.63
C LEU A 328 21.76 -10.94 -20.67
N GLN A 329 20.99 -11.63 -21.52
CA GLN A 329 20.10 -10.99 -22.48
C GLN A 329 18.67 -10.95 -21.93
N ILE A 330 18.04 -9.77 -21.97
CA ILE A 330 16.68 -9.52 -21.50
C ILE A 330 15.98 -8.67 -22.57
N PRO A 331 14.71 -8.94 -22.93
CA PRO A 331 14.01 -8.11 -23.89
C PRO A 331 13.73 -6.72 -23.31
N ARG A 332 13.69 -5.70 -24.16
CA ARG A 332 13.49 -4.30 -23.75
C ARG A 332 12.23 -4.10 -22.89
N SER A 333 11.16 -4.82 -23.20
CA SER A 333 9.89 -4.84 -22.46
C SER A 333 10.02 -5.30 -21.00
N LEU A 334 11.02 -6.14 -20.69
CA LEU A 334 11.28 -6.71 -19.36
C LEU A 334 12.59 -6.22 -18.75
N GLN A 335 13.22 -5.18 -19.30
CA GLN A 335 14.55 -4.74 -18.88
C GLN A 335 14.62 -4.36 -17.38
N LEU A 336 13.51 -3.91 -16.78
CA LEU A 336 13.44 -3.57 -15.36
C LEU A 336 12.89 -4.72 -14.50
N LEU A 337 12.44 -5.84 -15.08
CA LEU A 337 11.88 -6.96 -14.31
C LEU A 337 12.84 -7.46 -13.21
N PRO A 338 14.17 -7.63 -13.44
CA PRO A 338 15.11 -7.95 -12.37
C PRO A 338 15.10 -6.91 -11.24
N PHE A 339 15.10 -5.63 -11.60
CA PHE A 339 15.09 -4.54 -10.65
C PHE A 339 13.79 -4.53 -9.83
N LEU A 340 12.63 -4.60 -10.48
CA LEU A 340 11.32 -4.63 -9.82
C LEU A 340 11.16 -5.84 -8.89
N THR A 341 11.74 -6.99 -9.28
CA THR A 341 11.80 -8.19 -8.43
C THR A 341 12.62 -7.93 -7.17
N LEU A 342 13.81 -7.34 -7.31
CA LEU A 342 14.66 -6.97 -6.17
C LEU A 342 13.98 -5.92 -5.27
N SER A 343 13.33 -4.91 -5.85
CA SER A 343 12.57 -3.91 -5.11
C SER A 343 11.48 -4.56 -4.26
N SER A 344 10.76 -5.52 -4.84
CA SER A 344 9.71 -6.25 -4.14
C SER A 344 10.28 -7.11 -3.00
N LEU A 345 11.44 -7.75 -3.19
CA LEU A 345 12.14 -8.53 -2.15
C LEU A 345 12.70 -7.66 -1.01
N LYS A 346 13.02 -6.39 -1.27
CA LYS A 346 13.49 -5.41 -0.28
C LYS A 346 12.38 -4.58 0.36
N HIS A 347 11.18 -4.61 -0.22
CA HIS A 347 10.03 -3.91 0.31
C HIS A 347 9.58 -4.53 1.64
N THR A 348 9.06 -3.70 2.55
CA THR A 348 8.67 -4.06 3.92
C THR A 348 7.77 -5.30 4.00
N SER A 349 6.95 -5.57 2.98
CA SER A 349 6.09 -6.75 2.91
C SER A 349 6.87 -8.07 2.83
N LEU A 350 7.99 -8.11 2.11
CA LEU A 350 8.77 -9.34 1.83
C LEU A 350 10.22 -9.29 2.31
N ARG A 351 10.67 -8.17 2.89
CA ARG A 351 12.04 -8.01 3.41
C ARG A 351 12.34 -9.11 4.43
N GLY A 352 13.50 -9.76 4.30
CA GLY A 352 13.96 -10.75 5.27
C GLY A 352 14.59 -10.10 6.50
N GLY A 353 15.13 -10.93 7.39
CA GLY A 353 15.79 -10.45 8.62
C GLY A 353 14.79 -10.18 9.75
N ASN A 354 15.27 -9.54 10.82
CA ASN A 354 14.58 -9.45 12.10
C ASN A 354 14.18 -8.02 12.51
N ASN A 355 14.12 -7.09 11.55
CA ASN A 355 13.96 -5.66 11.81
C ASN A 355 12.61 -5.08 11.37
N VAL A 356 11.69 -5.90 10.86
CA VAL A 356 10.35 -5.46 10.44
C VAL A 356 9.32 -5.91 11.48
N PRO A 357 8.69 -4.98 12.22
CA PRO A 357 7.59 -5.32 13.12
C PRO A 357 6.43 -6.00 12.39
N THR A 358 5.79 -6.96 13.04
CA THR A 358 4.73 -7.79 12.43
C THR A 358 3.56 -6.95 11.92
N ALA A 359 3.10 -5.99 12.71
CA ALA A 359 2.00 -5.09 12.32
C ALA A 359 2.34 -4.24 11.09
N LEU A 360 3.58 -3.75 11.00
CA LEU A 360 4.05 -2.96 9.86
C LEU A 360 4.14 -3.83 8.59
N ARG A 361 4.67 -5.06 8.70
CA ARG A 361 4.69 -6.03 7.59
C ARG A 361 3.28 -6.33 7.13
N MET A 362 2.36 -6.60 8.05
CA MET A 362 0.97 -6.92 7.72
C MET A 362 0.27 -5.75 7.04
N SER A 363 0.50 -4.52 7.49
CA SER A 363 -0.02 -3.32 6.81
C SER A 363 0.53 -3.23 5.37
N ALA A 364 1.83 -3.48 5.17
CA ALA A 364 2.43 -3.47 3.85
C ALA A 364 1.89 -4.57 2.93
N ILE A 365 1.65 -5.78 3.46
CA ILE A 365 1.02 -6.88 2.73
C ILE A 365 -0.39 -6.49 2.27
N ASN A 366 -1.20 -5.93 3.17
CA ASN A 366 -2.56 -5.48 2.83
C ASN A 366 -2.53 -4.41 1.72
N SER A 367 -1.62 -3.45 1.79
CA SER A 367 -1.42 -2.44 0.74
C SER A 367 -1.07 -3.07 -0.61
N ILE A 368 -0.09 -3.99 -0.67
CA ILE A 368 0.29 -4.66 -1.94
C ILE A 368 -0.89 -5.42 -2.57
N LEU A 369 -1.75 -6.02 -1.75
CA LEU A 369 -2.92 -6.77 -2.22
C LEU A 369 -3.99 -5.88 -2.86
N THR A 370 -4.13 -4.63 -2.41
CA THR A 370 -5.23 -3.75 -2.84
C THR A 370 -4.81 -2.59 -3.75
N LEU A 371 -3.55 -2.19 -3.75
CA LEU A 371 -3.12 -1.01 -4.52
C LEU A 371 -3.17 -1.23 -6.03
N PRO A 372 -3.60 -0.23 -6.82
CA PRO A 372 -3.44 -0.24 -8.28
C PRO A 372 -2.01 -0.54 -8.69
N ALA A 373 -1.81 -1.26 -9.80
CA ALA A 373 -0.50 -1.72 -10.22
C ALA A 373 0.53 -0.58 -10.32
N GLU A 374 0.12 0.55 -10.89
CA GLU A 374 0.96 1.74 -11.01
C GLU A 374 1.44 2.22 -9.63
N GLN A 375 0.51 2.47 -8.71
CA GLN A 375 0.79 2.99 -7.37
C GLN A 375 1.55 1.99 -6.48
N GLY A 376 1.22 0.70 -6.61
CA GLY A 376 1.87 -0.39 -5.88
C GLY A 376 3.31 -0.62 -6.32
N VAL A 377 3.60 -0.51 -7.63
CA VAL A 377 4.97 -0.62 -8.14
C VAL A 377 5.74 0.67 -7.89
N GLN A 378 5.22 1.83 -8.30
CA GLN A 378 5.85 3.13 -8.06
C GLN A 378 4.80 4.19 -7.68
N PRO A 379 4.89 4.80 -6.49
CA PRO A 379 6.10 4.90 -5.65
C PRO A 379 6.24 3.86 -4.54
N TYR A 380 5.24 3.01 -4.28
CA TYR A 380 5.19 2.22 -3.05
C TYR A 380 6.30 1.18 -2.91
N THR A 381 6.56 0.40 -3.97
CA THR A 381 7.65 -0.59 -3.98
C THR A 381 8.97 0.03 -4.46
N VAL A 382 8.90 0.93 -5.44
CA VAL A 382 10.03 1.63 -6.05
C VAL A 382 9.90 3.14 -5.79
N PRO A 383 10.60 3.67 -4.78
CA PRO A 383 10.60 5.10 -4.47
C PRO A 383 11.13 5.96 -5.61
N ARG A 384 10.93 7.27 -5.49
CA ARG A 384 11.50 8.28 -6.39
C ARG A 384 12.51 9.12 -5.63
N LEU A 385 13.73 9.24 -6.13
CA LEU A 385 14.80 10.06 -5.56
C LEU A 385 15.12 11.23 -6.49
N TYR A 386 15.26 12.41 -5.91
CA TYR A 386 15.54 13.66 -6.61
C TYR A 386 16.65 14.46 -5.89
N ALA A 387 17.57 15.05 -6.64
CA ALA A 387 18.50 16.05 -6.10
C ALA A 387 17.78 17.41 -5.98
N LEU A 388 17.87 18.03 -4.81
CA LEU A 388 17.32 19.38 -4.56
C LEU A 388 18.38 20.47 -4.72
N HIS A 389 19.66 20.12 -4.63
CA HIS A 389 20.78 21.04 -4.75
C HIS A 389 21.15 21.38 -6.21
N ASP A 390 20.64 20.60 -7.16
CA ASP A 390 20.87 20.76 -8.60
C ASP A 390 19.54 20.59 -9.36
N LEU A 391 18.58 21.47 -9.05
CA LEU A 391 17.29 21.48 -9.73
C LEU A 391 17.40 22.18 -11.09
N PRO A 392 16.84 21.58 -12.16
CA PRO A 392 16.65 22.29 -13.42
C PRO A 392 15.78 23.56 -13.20
N PRO A 393 16.02 24.66 -13.93
CA PRO A 393 15.26 25.91 -13.78
C PRO A 393 13.74 25.75 -13.89
N GLN A 394 13.29 24.84 -14.73
CA GLN A 394 11.87 24.55 -14.97
C GLN A 394 11.24 23.63 -13.92
N ALA A 395 12.04 22.91 -13.12
CA ALA A 395 11.50 22.00 -12.10
C ALA A 395 10.74 22.78 -11.03
N GLY A 396 9.59 22.27 -10.61
CA GLY A 396 8.73 22.95 -9.64
C GLY A 396 7.90 24.11 -10.21
N TYR A 397 7.95 24.35 -11.53
CA TYR A 397 7.04 25.27 -12.22
C TYR A 397 6.09 24.50 -13.14
N PRO A 398 4.87 25.02 -13.40
CA PRO A 398 3.96 24.44 -14.38
C PRO A 398 4.55 24.57 -15.79
N ASP A 399 4.55 23.48 -16.55
CA ASP A 399 4.86 23.49 -17.97
C ASP A 399 3.87 24.38 -18.74
N GLU A 400 4.36 25.17 -19.69
CA GLU A 400 3.59 26.20 -20.38
C GLU A 400 2.43 25.62 -21.21
N GLN A 401 2.55 24.38 -21.69
CA GLN A 401 1.56 23.75 -22.56
C GLN A 401 0.51 22.96 -21.78
N THR A 402 0.96 22.25 -20.75
CA THR A 402 0.12 21.32 -19.99
C THR A 402 -0.40 21.90 -18.69
N GLY A 403 0.22 22.96 -18.16
CA GLY A 403 -0.05 23.51 -16.84
C GLY A 403 0.35 22.58 -15.69
N ILE A 404 1.04 21.47 -15.98
CA ILE A 404 1.43 20.46 -15.00
C ILE A 404 2.80 20.83 -14.45
N VAL A 405 2.95 20.82 -13.13
CA VAL A 405 4.26 21.04 -12.48
C VAL A 405 5.28 20.00 -12.96
N GLU A 406 6.39 20.47 -13.50
CA GLU A 406 7.50 19.63 -13.92
C GLU A 406 8.27 19.08 -12.72
N LEU A 407 8.52 17.77 -12.74
CA LEU A 407 9.34 17.10 -11.73
C LEU A 407 10.80 17.03 -12.21
N PRO A 408 11.78 17.16 -11.30
CA PRO A 408 13.19 17.01 -11.64
C PRO A 408 13.51 15.58 -12.13
N PRO A 409 14.66 15.39 -12.81
CA PRO A 409 15.10 14.06 -13.22
C PRO A 409 15.30 13.14 -12.01
N ARG A 410 14.90 11.88 -12.17
CA ARG A 410 15.05 10.86 -11.12
C ARG A 410 16.48 10.37 -11.06
N LEU A 411 16.99 10.18 -9.86
CA LEU A 411 18.27 9.54 -9.59
C LEU A 411 18.12 8.04 -9.37
N GLY A 412 19.23 7.30 -9.51
CA GLY A 412 19.31 5.90 -9.11
C GLY A 412 19.08 5.75 -7.61
N LEU A 413 18.49 4.63 -7.20
CA LEU A 413 18.18 4.36 -5.79
C LEU A 413 19.39 3.75 -5.08
N SER A 414 20.51 4.49 -5.06
CA SER A 414 21.78 4.08 -4.43
C SER A 414 22.36 5.21 -3.59
N ALA A 415 23.05 4.84 -2.51
CA ALA A 415 23.85 5.75 -1.69
C ALA A 415 24.96 6.43 -2.49
N GLU A 416 25.42 5.85 -3.60
CA GLU A 416 26.37 6.50 -4.52
C GLU A 416 25.79 7.77 -5.15
N SER A 417 24.46 7.89 -5.24
CA SER A 417 23.80 9.11 -5.70
C SER A 417 23.77 10.21 -4.64
N LEU A 418 24.08 9.91 -3.38
CA LEU A 418 24.03 10.83 -2.24
C LEU A 418 25.42 11.43 -1.97
N LEU A 419 25.62 12.66 -2.44
CA LEU A 419 26.84 13.44 -2.25
C LEU A 419 26.84 14.07 -0.85
N PRO A 420 28.00 14.17 -0.18
CA PRO A 420 28.11 14.77 1.16
C PRO A 420 27.60 16.21 1.24
N PHE A 421 27.69 16.97 0.14
CA PHE A 421 27.23 18.37 0.07
C PHE A 421 25.80 18.54 -0.45
N GLY A 422 25.13 17.43 -0.81
CA GLY A 422 23.83 17.46 -1.47
C GLY A 422 22.63 17.39 -0.51
N ALA A 423 21.53 18.02 -0.91
CA ALA A 423 20.20 17.78 -0.36
C ALA A 423 19.34 16.99 -1.36
N TYR A 424 18.52 16.06 -0.88
CA TYR A 424 17.74 15.15 -1.70
C TYR A 424 16.33 14.96 -1.16
N LEU A 425 15.40 14.63 -2.06
CA LEU A 425 14.02 14.25 -1.75
C LEU A 425 13.79 12.81 -2.21
N LEU A 426 13.47 11.93 -1.28
CA LEU A 426 13.03 10.55 -1.55
C LEU A 426 11.55 10.42 -1.22
N HIS A 427 10.74 9.94 -2.16
CA HIS A 427 9.30 9.79 -1.99
C HIS A 427 8.87 8.36 -2.32
N ASP A 428 8.27 7.67 -1.34
CA ASP A 428 7.80 6.27 -1.47
C ASP A 428 6.26 6.14 -1.50
N GLY A 429 5.55 7.25 -1.66
CA GLY A 429 4.09 7.30 -1.69
C GLY A 429 3.47 7.49 -0.32
N SER A 430 3.85 6.68 0.67
CA SER A 430 3.32 6.83 2.04
C SER A 430 4.05 7.92 2.82
N ASP A 431 5.33 8.14 2.54
CA ASP A 431 6.21 9.04 3.25
C ASP A 431 7.15 9.76 2.27
N THR A 432 7.71 10.89 2.73
CA THR A 432 8.71 11.67 2.00
C THR A 432 9.88 11.96 2.91
N PHE A 433 11.10 11.66 2.47
CA PHE A 433 12.33 11.92 3.19
C PHE A 433 13.09 13.06 2.54
N LEU A 434 13.47 14.05 3.33
CA LEU A 434 14.42 15.09 2.97
C LEU A 434 15.77 14.72 3.57
N TRP A 435 16.68 14.30 2.71
CA TRP A 435 18.03 13.91 3.10
C TRP A 435 18.98 15.10 2.98
N PHE A 436 19.76 15.36 4.02
CA PHE A 436 20.83 16.36 4.04
C PHE A 436 22.17 15.68 4.33
N GLY A 437 23.11 15.81 3.39
CA GLY A 437 24.49 15.39 3.59
C GLY A 437 25.21 16.23 4.66
N ARG A 438 26.31 15.69 5.18
CA ARG A 438 27.09 16.32 6.27
C ARG A 438 27.75 17.66 5.90
N ASP A 439 28.05 17.88 4.62
CA ASP A 439 28.77 19.03 4.09
C ASP A 439 27.84 19.98 3.29
N VAL A 440 26.52 19.90 3.50
CA VAL A 440 25.55 20.77 2.82
C VAL A 440 25.82 22.24 3.15
N SER A 441 25.82 23.07 2.10
CA SER A 441 26.17 24.48 2.24
C SER A 441 25.13 25.27 3.07
N PRO A 442 25.57 26.27 3.86
CA PRO A 442 24.68 27.21 4.55
C PRO A 442 23.68 27.89 3.59
N ALA A 443 24.10 28.22 2.37
CA ALA A 443 23.25 28.83 1.36
C ALA A 443 22.08 27.93 0.95
N LEU A 444 22.33 26.62 0.80
CA LEU A 444 21.28 25.65 0.47
C LEU A 444 20.29 25.46 1.63
N CYS A 445 20.80 25.42 2.87
CA CYS A 445 19.97 25.36 4.09
C CYS A 445 19.06 26.59 4.20
N GLN A 446 19.63 27.77 3.94
CA GLN A 446 18.93 29.04 3.95
C GLN A 446 17.84 29.09 2.88
N ALA A 447 18.16 28.69 1.64
CA ALA A 447 17.21 28.70 0.52
C ALA A 447 16.07 27.67 0.67
N LEU A 448 16.32 26.51 1.29
CA LEU A 448 15.31 25.47 1.50
C LEU A 448 14.43 25.67 2.74
N LEU A 449 15.04 26.03 3.87
CA LEU A 449 14.39 25.98 5.19
C LEU A 449 14.57 27.27 6.01
N ASN A 450 15.26 28.29 5.49
CA ASN A 450 15.56 29.54 6.20
C ASN A 450 16.31 29.30 7.53
N VAL A 451 17.32 28.43 7.50
CA VAL A 451 18.19 28.14 8.65
C VAL A 451 19.66 28.34 8.29
N GLN A 452 20.47 28.66 9.30
CA GLN A 452 21.87 29.05 9.12
C GLN A 452 22.75 27.92 8.59
N ASP A 453 22.55 26.69 9.06
CA ASP A 453 23.34 25.52 8.66
C ASP A 453 22.57 24.20 8.86
N VAL A 454 23.20 23.09 8.49
CA VAL A 454 22.66 21.73 8.61
C VAL A 454 22.40 21.32 10.06
N ARG A 455 23.17 21.86 11.01
CA ARG A 455 23.04 21.52 12.44
C ARG A 455 21.75 22.10 13.01
N ALA A 456 21.37 23.29 12.55
CA ALA A 456 20.12 23.97 12.92
C ALA A 456 18.85 23.28 12.36
N ILE A 457 18.97 22.39 11.38
CA ILE A 457 17.83 21.66 10.83
C ILE A 457 17.32 20.62 11.85
N PRO A 458 16.03 20.64 12.26
CA PRO A 458 15.46 19.62 13.14
C PRO A 458 15.36 18.27 12.42
N SER A 459 15.76 17.18 13.10
CA SER A 459 15.57 15.81 12.61
C SER A 459 14.14 15.33 12.87
N GLY A 460 13.65 14.41 12.03
CA GLY A 460 12.35 13.76 12.24
C GLY A 460 11.19 14.41 11.48
N VAL A 461 9.98 14.24 11.99
CA VAL A 461 8.75 14.67 11.33
C VAL A 461 8.67 16.19 11.26
N ILE A 462 8.41 16.73 10.07
CA ILE A 462 8.20 18.17 9.86
C ILE A 462 6.98 18.45 8.97
N THR A 463 6.41 19.65 9.13
CA THR A 463 5.68 20.30 8.04
C THR A 463 6.71 21.09 7.24
N PHE A 464 6.89 20.79 5.95
CA PHE A 464 7.82 21.55 5.12
C PHE A 464 7.34 23.02 5.05
N PRO A 465 8.21 24.00 5.37
CA PRO A 465 7.79 25.39 5.47
C PRO A 465 7.46 25.97 4.09
N ASP A 466 6.42 26.78 4.02
CA ASP A 466 6.16 27.65 2.88
C ASP A 466 6.73 29.04 3.22
N LEU A 467 7.88 29.36 2.62
CA LEU A 467 8.63 30.60 2.89
C LEU A 467 8.21 31.75 1.95
N SER A 468 7.11 31.59 1.21
CA SER A 468 6.63 32.57 0.23
C SER A 468 5.98 33.83 0.83
N ASN A 469 5.93 33.98 2.15
CA ASN A 469 5.32 35.12 2.83
C ASN A 469 5.94 36.47 2.39
N GLY A 470 5.27 37.14 1.44
CA GLY A 470 5.69 38.42 0.87
C GLY A 470 5.63 38.49 -0.66
N ALA A 471 5.44 37.36 -1.36
CA ALA A 471 5.26 37.32 -2.80
C ALA A 471 3.77 37.38 -3.20
N SER A 472 3.49 37.89 -4.39
CA SER A 472 2.17 37.75 -5.04
C SER A 472 1.77 36.27 -5.11
N ALA A 473 0.47 35.98 -5.14
CA ALA A 473 -0.10 34.63 -5.10
C ALA A 473 0.50 33.60 -6.08
N ASP A 474 1.24 34.05 -7.11
CA ASP A 474 1.76 33.24 -8.21
C ASP A 474 3.29 33.27 -8.40
N GLY A 475 4.08 33.79 -7.44
CA GLY A 475 5.55 33.91 -7.61
C GLY A 475 6.40 33.58 -6.37
N PRO A 476 7.69 33.22 -6.53
CA PRO A 476 8.58 32.95 -5.40
C PRO A 476 8.96 34.25 -4.66
N ALA A 477 9.12 34.17 -3.34
CA ALA A 477 9.74 35.25 -2.57
C ALA A 477 11.23 35.34 -2.92
N ALA A 478 11.77 36.57 -3.01
CA ALA A 478 13.17 36.80 -3.36
C ALA A 478 14.11 36.03 -2.41
N GLY A 479 14.97 35.17 -2.97
CA GLY A 479 15.89 34.32 -2.20
C GLY A 479 15.33 32.97 -1.73
N PHE A 480 14.05 32.67 -1.99
CA PHE A 480 13.38 31.41 -1.60
C PHE A 480 12.76 30.67 -2.79
N GLU A 481 13.30 30.89 -4.01
CA GLU A 481 12.88 30.21 -5.24
C GLU A 481 12.94 28.69 -5.11
N LEU A 482 14.02 28.18 -4.50
CA LEU A 482 14.18 26.74 -4.28
C LEU A 482 13.11 26.17 -3.33
N ASN A 483 12.78 26.87 -2.23
CA ASN A 483 11.70 26.45 -1.33
C ASN A 483 10.35 26.42 -2.06
N PHE A 484 10.07 27.40 -2.91
CA PHE A 484 8.86 27.44 -3.74
C PHE A 484 8.79 26.25 -4.70
N GLN A 485 9.87 25.98 -5.44
CA GLN A 485 9.96 24.82 -6.35
C GLN A 485 9.73 23.51 -5.61
N VAL A 486 10.37 23.31 -4.45
CA VAL A 486 10.22 22.08 -3.65
C VAL A 486 8.79 21.94 -3.11
N ASN A 487 8.15 23.01 -2.67
CA ASN A 487 6.74 22.99 -2.28
C ASN A 487 5.83 22.54 -3.44
N ASN A 488 6.06 23.04 -4.65
CA ASN A 488 5.30 22.61 -5.85
C ASN A 488 5.58 21.15 -6.22
N ILE A 489 6.83 20.69 -6.13
CA ILE A 489 7.20 19.29 -6.34
C ILE A 489 6.47 18.39 -5.34
N LEU A 490 6.46 18.75 -4.04
CA LEU A 490 5.77 17.99 -2.99
C LEU A 490 4.26 17.91 -3.24
N ARG A 491 3.63 19.02 -3.63
CA ARG A 491 2.20 19.04 -4.01
C ARG A 491 1.94 18.12 -5.20
N ARG A 492 2.77 18.21 -6.25
CA ARG A 492 2.65 17.35 -7.44
C ARG A 492 2.81 15.87 -7.11
N LEU A 493 3.77 15.51 -6.26
CA LEU A 493 3.97 14.11 -5.83
C LEU A 493 2.76 13.60 -5.04
N ASN A 494 2.17 14.42 -4.18
CA ASN A 494 0.94 14.09 -3.46
C ASN A 494 -0.25 13.90 -4.42
N ASP A 495 -0.39 14.73 -5.46
CA ASP A 495 -1.46 14.58 -6.46
C ASP A 495 -1.33 13.28 -7.27
N LEU A 496 -0.08 12.87 -7.56
CA LEU A 496 0.21 11.60 -8.24
C LEU A 496 -0.15 10.37 -7.40
N CYS A 497 -0.37 10.51 -6.10
CA CYS A 497 -0.86 9.43 -5.24
C CYS A 497 -2.39 9.25 -5.32
N HIS A 498 -3.12 10.02 -6.14
CA HIS A 498 -4.57 9.93 -6.32
C HIS A 498 -5.37 9.90 -5.00
N ASN A 499 -4.96 10.70 -4.02
CA ASN A 499 -5.58 10.78 -2.69
C ASN A 499 -5.58 9.46 -1.89
N LEU A 500 -4.74 8.47 -2.27
CA LEU A 500 -4.54 7.22 -1.53
C LEU A 500 -3.89 7.47 -0.18
N TRP A 501 -2.91 8.37 -0.15
CA TRP A 501 -2.12 8.72 1.02
C TRP A 501 -1.97 10.21 1.15
N LYS A 502 -1.70 10.66 2.37
CA LYS A 502 -1.14 11.97 2.64
C LYS A 502 0.29 11.76 3.17
N PRO A 503 1.33 11.94 2.34
CA PRO A 503 2.70 11.64 2.74
C PRO A 503 3.14 12.50 3.92
N VAL A 504 3.80 11.88 4.91
CA VAL A 504 4.46 12.60 6.00
C VAL A 504 5.90 12.90 5.61
N THR A 505 6.33 14.14 5.83
CA THR A 505 7.71 14.54 5.54
C THR A 505 8.60 14.33 6.74
N TYR A 506 9.72 13.63 6.54
CA TYR A 506 10.76 13.36 7.52
C TYR A 506 12.05 14.01 7.08
N VAL A 507 12.70 14.75 7.97
CA VAL A 507 14.08 15.20 7.77
C VAL A 507 15.04 14.15 8.27
N CYS A 508 15.92 13.72 7.38
CA CYS A 508 17.01 12.80 7.64
C CYS A 508 18.34 13.50 7.37
N LYS A 509 19.24 13.47 8.36
CA LYS A 509 20.61 14.00 8.22
C LYS A 509 21.60 12.85 8.21
N GLU A 510 22.68 12.99 7.45
CA GLU A 510 23.73 11.98 7.39
C GLU A 510 24.33 11.68 8.77
N GLU A 511 24.60 12.72 9.56
CA GLU A 511 25.03 12.65 10.96
C GLU A 511 23.86 12.74 11.96
N GLY A 512 22.64 12.44 11.51
CA GLY A 512 21.41 12.54 12.30
C GLY A 512 21.06 11.27 13.08
N GLU A 513 19.78 11.10 13.36
CA GLU A 513 19.27 9.94 14.09
C GLU A 513 19.52 8.62 13.32
N PRO A 514 20.18 7.63 13.93
CA PRO A 514 20.52 6.37 13.26
C PRO A 514 19.31 5.61 12.70
N VAL A 515 18.16 5.68 13.38
CA VAL A 515 16.94 4.97 12.98
C VAL A 515 16.35 5.56 11.70
N LEU A 516 16.24 6.89 11.61
CA LEU A 516 15.75 7.57 10.40
C LEU A 516 16.71 7.36 9.23
N ARG A 517 18.02 7.41 9.49
CA ARG A 517 19.04 7.12 8.48
C ARG A 517 18.91 5.71 7.95
N MET A 518 18.82 4.72 8.83
CA MET A 518 18.61 3.33 8.43
C MET A 518 17.32 3.16 7.62
N TRP A 519 16.22 3.81 8.03
CA TRP A 519 14.95 3.73 7.34
C TRP A 519 15.01 4.32 5.92
N MET A 520 15.65 5.49 5.75
CA MET A 520 15.89 6.08 4.44
C MET A 520 16.81 5.20 3.58
N SER A 521 17.93 4.71 4.13
CA SER A 521 18.86 3.84 3.40
C SER A 521 18.19 2.54 2.94
N GLN A 522 17.25 1.99 3.71
CA GLN A 522 16.45 0.82 3.31
C GLN A 522 15.54 1.06 2.09
N ARG A 523 15.33 2.33 1.68
CA ARG A 523 14.62 2.70 0.46
C ARG A 523 15.55 2.80 -0.77
N LEU A 524 16.86 2.82 -0.57
CA LEU A 524 17.88 2.79 -1.63
C LEU A 524 18.04 1.35 -2.14
N THR A 525 17.16 0.99 -3.05
CA THR A 525 16.93 -0.39 -3.48
C THR A 525 18.11 -1.03 -4.23
N GLU A 526 18.98 -0.22 -4.82
CA GLU A 526 20.15 -0.72 -5.57
C GLU A 526 21.27 -1.19 -4.64
N ASP A 527 21.33 -0.66 -3.41
CA ASP A 527 22.39 -0.95 -2.44
C ASP A 527 22.20 -2.31 -1.77
N MET A 528 23.27 -2.87 -1.21
CA MET A 528 23.17 -4.10 -0.43
C MET A 528 22.37 -3.87 0.86
N ASP A 529 21.43 -4.77 1.17
CA ASP A 529 20.73 -4.83 2.44
C ASP A 529 21.14 -6.10 3.21
N THR A 530 20.91 -6.11 4.51
CA THR A 530 21.12 -7.26 5.41
C THR A 530 20.53 -8.58 4.89
N SER A 531 19.38 -8.52 4.21
CA SER A 531 18.63 -9.69 3.73
C SER A 531 18.61 -9.86 2.22
N ALA A 532 19.28 -8.98 1.46
CA ALA A 532 19.22 -8.99 0.01
C ALA A 532 20.48 -8.36 -0.64
N PRO A 533 20.95 -8.93 -1.77
CA PRO A 533 22.14 -8.42 -2.46
C PRO A 533 21.94 -7.01 -3.04
N SER A 534 23.04 -6.35 -3.43
CA SER A 534 22.97 -5.16 -4.28
C SER A 534 22.39 -5.51 -5.66
N TYR A 535 21.93 -4.52 -6.41
CA TYR A 535 21.35 -4.76 -7.74
C TYR A 535 22.36 -5.42 -8.70
N GLN A 536 23.62 -4.96 -8.69
CA GLN A 536 24.68 -5.56 -9.50
C GLN A 536 24.94 -7.03 -9.12
N GLN A 537 24.99 -7.34 -7.82
CA GLN A 537 25.13 -8.71 -7.33
C GLN A 537 23.92 -9.57 -7.73
N PHE A 538 22.72 -9.03 -7.64
CA PHE A 538 21.49 -9.72 -8.04
C PHE A 538 21.46 -10.05 -9.53
N LEU A 539 21.87 -9.10 -10.40
CA LEU A 539 22.01 -9.34 -11.83
C LEU A 539 23.03 -10.43 -12.14
N ASN A 540 24.18 -10.44 -11.43
CA ASN A 540 25.18 -11.51 -11.58
C ASN A 540 24.61 -12.87 -11.16
N GLN A 541 23.85 -12.93 -10.06
CA GLN A 541 23.18 -14.16 -9.62
C GLN A 541 22.16 -14.64 -10.66
N ILE A 542 21.35 -13.74 -11.23
CA ILE A 542 20.40 -14.07 -12.30
C ILE A 542 21.15 -14.61 -13.52
N ARG A 543 22.17 -13.89 -13.99
CA ARG A 543 23.01 -14.29 -15.12
C ARG A 543 23.58 -15.69 -14.91
N ASP A 544 24.17 -15.96 -13.75
CA ASP A 544 24.84 -17.22 -13.49
C ASP A 544 23.85 -18.39 -13.40
N LYS A 545 22.67 -18.19 -12.78
CA LYS A 545 21.60 -19.20 -12.74
C LYS A 545 21.02 -19.49 -14.12
N VAL A 546 20.67 -18.45 -14.88
CA VAL A 546 20.16 -18.55 -16.27
C VAL A 546 21.20 -19.19 -17.21
N ASN A 547 22.49 -18.95 -16.98
CA ASN A 547 23.56 -19.57 -17.77
C ASN A 547 23.79 -21.05 -17.45
N ARG A 548 23.53 -21.48 -16.22
CA ARG A 548 23.65 -22.89 -15.81
C ARG A 548 22.43 -23.73 -16.16
N GLY A 549 21.29 -23.12 -16.49
CA GLY A 549 20.02 -23.83 -16.67
C GLY A 549 19.48 -24.44 -15.37
N ASN A 550 19.99 -24.01 -14.21
CA ASN A 550 19.49 -24.41 -12.91
C ASN A 550 18.41 -23.41 -12.48
N PHE A 551 17.14 -23.80 -12.64
CA PHE A 551 16.00 -23.02 -12.19
C PHE A 551 15.57 -23.43 -10.78
#